data_AF-A0A1G1ZNQ4-F1
#
_entry.id   AF-A0A1G1ZNQ4-F1
#
_cell.length_a   1.000
_cell.length_b   1.000
_cell.length_c   1.000
_cell.angle_alpha   90.00
_cell.angle_beta   90.00
_cell.angle_gamma   90.00
#
_symmetry.space_group_name_H-M   'P 1'
#
loop_
_entity.id
_entity.type
_entity.pdbx_description
1 polymer ?
#
loop_
_entity_poly.entity_id
_entity_poly.type
_entity_poly.pdbx_seq_one_letter_code
_entity_poly.pdbx_strand_id
1 'polypeptide(L)'
;MEKEIKWSAPEFTYYHKDVSWYWVTIIAAIIILAIAFLQKNFLFAIFVIIAETMIIFWGRQSPKDIDFRLDERGLDIGGLKFYAYENLIGFTPKTPDHEKPEFTELIFRTKAKISPYLKVWINSKDNEKVKNFLLRFMPEIEHDESLTDHIAKFLRF
;
A
#
# COMPACT_ATOMS: atom_id res chain seq x y z
N MET A 1 -27.89 11.58 12.32
CA MET A 1 -26.96 11.28 11.21
C MET A 1 -25.54 11.36 11.78
N GLU A 2 -24.70 10.37 11.52
CA GLU A 2 -23.30 10.39 11.98
C GLU A 2 -22.53 11.49 11.26
N LYS A 3 -21.84 12.32 12.05
CA LYS A 3 -21.03 13.45 11.56
C LYS A 3 -19.58 13.05 11.24
N GLU A 4 -19.17 11.89 11.71
CA GLU A 4 -17.83 11.34 11.52
C GLU A 4 -17.90 9.80 11.45
N ILE A 5 -17.01 9.21 10.66
CA ILE A 5 -16.76 7.77 10.59
C ILE A 5 -15.30 7.56 11.01
N LYS A 6 -15.07 6.64 11.95
CA LYS A 6 -13.74 6.27 12.44
C LYS A 6 -13.54 4.78 12.30
N TRP A 7 -12.40 4.36 11.78
CA TRP A 7 -12.01 2.96 11.70
C TRP A 7 -10.50 2.83 11.82
N SER A 8 -10.03 1.65 12.17
CA SER A 8 -8.62 1.31 12.21
C SER A 8 -8.36 0.24 11.16
N ALA A 9 -7.34 0.45 10.34
CA ALA A 9 -6.98 -0.47 9.26
C ALA A 9 -5.46 -0.44 9.02
N PRO A 10 -4.88 -1.52 8.46
CA PRO A 10 -3.46 -1.56 8.16
C PRO A 10 -3.07 -0.52 7.10
N GLU A 11 -1.90 0.12 7.26
CA GLU A 11 -1.39 1.15 6.34
C GLU A 11 -1.21 0.62 4.90
N PHE A 12 -0.76 -0.62 4.77
CA PHE A 12 -0.56 -1.32 3.50
C PHE A 12 -0.93 -2.80 3.65
N THR A 13 -1.23 -3.47 2.54
CA THR A 13 -1.38 -4.92 2.49
C THR A 13 -0.08 -5.59 2.91
N TYR A 14 -0.02 -6.17 4.12
CA TYR A 14 1.04 -7.14 4.41
C TYR A 14 0.80 -8.37 3.54
N TYR A 15 1.65 -8.58 2.54
CA TYR A 15 1.89 -9.91 2.03
C TYR A 15 2.73 -10.64 3.06
N HIS A 16 2.16 -11.68 3.69
CA HIS A 16 2.91 -12.51 4.61
C HIS A 16 4.08 -13.10 3.82
N LYS A 17 5.30 -12.66 4.16
CA LYS A 17 6.50 -13.22 3.56
C LYS A 17 6.74 -14.57 4.22
N ASP A 18 6.25 -15.62 3.57
CA ASP A 18 6.56 -16.99 3.97
C ASP A 18 8.07 -17.22 3.95
N VAL A 19 8.52 -18.24 4.69
CA VAL A 19 9.93 -18.67 4.73
C VAL A 19 10.50 -18.86 3.31
N SER A 20 9.68 -19.33 2.37
CA SER A 20 10.03 -19.49 0.96
C SER A 20 10.47 -18.19 0.28
N TRP A 21 9.87 -17.04 0.63
CA TRP A 21 10.23 -15.75 0.05
C TRP A 21 11.67 -15.38 0.41
N TYR A 22 12.06 -15.58 1.68
CA TYR A 22 13.43 -15.32 2.14
C TYR A 22 14.44 -16.27 1.48
N TRP A 23 14.07 -17.54 1.25
CA TRP A 23 14.94 -18.46 0.52
C TRP A 23 15.20 -18.01 -0.92
N VAL A 24 14.19 -17.45 -1.60
CA VAL A 24 14.36 -16.95 -2.97
C VAL A 24 15.35 -15.79 -3.01
N THR A 25 15.26 -14.82 -2.11
CA THR A 25 16.19 -13.67 -2.08
C THR A 25 17.62 -14.12 -1.74
N ILE A 26 17.77 -15.02 -0.77
CA ILE A 26 19.08 -15.58 -0.37
C ILE A 26 19.72 -16.34 -1.52
N ILE A 27 18.98 -17.20 -2.23
CA ILE A 27 19.50 -17.95 -3.38
C ILE A 27 19.94 -16.98 -4.50
N ALA A 28 19.13 -15.96 -4.78
CA ALA A 28 19.48 -14.94 -5.76
C ALA A 28 20.77 -14.19 -5.36
N ALA A 29 20.89 -13.78 -4.10
CA ALA A 29 22.08 -13.11 -3.58
C ALA A 29 23.33 -14.01 -3.70
N ILE A 30 23.24 -15.31 -3.41
CA ILE A 30 24.36 -16.26 -3.57
C ILE A 30 24.82 -16.34 -5.03
N ILE A 31 23.89 -16.41 -5.99
CA ILE A 31 24.21 -16.45 -7.43
C ILE A 31 24.93 -15.16 -7.84
N ILE A 32 24.42 -14.00 -7.42
CA ILE A 32 25.03 -12.70 -7.74
C ILE A 32 26.42 -12.57 -7.09
N LEU A 33 26.59 -13.03 -5.86
CA LEU A 33 27.90 -13.06 -5.19
C LEU A 33 28.90 -13.96 -5.92
N ALA A 34 28.47 -15.14 -6.39
CA ALA A 34 29.33 -16.00 -7.20
C ALA A 34 29.83 -15.30 -8.48
N ILE A 35 28.94 -14.56 -9.16
CA ILE A 35 29.30 -13.73 -10.31
C ILE A 35 30.29 -12.62 -9.91
N ALA A 36 30.07 -11.95 -8.78
CA ALA A 36 30.98 -10.91 -8.27
C ALA A 36 32.40 -11.46 -8.03
N PHE A 37 32.51 -12.65 -7.44
CA PHE A 37 33.80 -13.31 -7.22
C PHE A 37 34.47 -13.75 -8.52
N LEU A 38 33.72 -14.28 -9.49
CA LEU A 38 34.24 -14.61 -10.83
C LEU A 38 34.84 -13.38 -11.53
N GLN A 39 34.21 -12.21 -11.34
CA GLN A 39 34.69 -10.93 -11.85
C GLN A 39 35.82 -10.32 -11.00
N LYS A 40 36.16 -10.92 -9.85
CA LYS A 40 37.07 -10.37 -8.83
C LYS A 40 36.66 -8.95 -8.38
N ASN A 41 35.36 -8.68 -8.40
CA ASN A 41 34.80 -7.38 -8.06
C ASN A 41 34.34 -7.35 -6.60
N PHE A 42 35.27 -7.08 -5.70
CA PHE A 42 35.01 -7.01 -4.26
C PHE A 42 34.00 -5.92 -3.89
N LEU A 43 34.03 -4.78 -4.58
CA LEU A 43 33.10 -3.68 -4.32
C LEU A 43 31.66 -4.10 -4.61
N PHE A 44 31.44 -4.76 -5.76
CA PHE A 44 30.12 -5.27 -6.12
C PHE A 44 29.62 -6.31 -5.12
N ALA A 45 30.48 -7.22 -4.65
CA ALA A 45 30.11 -8.20 -3.62
C ALA A 45 29.62 -7.53 -2.32
N ILE A 46 30.29 -6.46 -1.87
CA ILE A 46 29.87 -5.69 -0.69
C ILE A 46 28.50 -5.05 -0.90
N PHE A 47 28.27 -4.44 -2.08
CA PHE A 47 26.97 -3.85 -2.41
C PHE A 47 25.83 -4.88 -2.36
N VAL A 48 26.06 -6.09 -2.86
CA VAL A 48 25.06 -7.17 -2.84
C VAL A 48 24.72 -7.57 -1.41
N ILE A 49 25.70 -7.69 -0.52
CA ILE A 49 25.46 -8.00 0.90
C ILE A 49 24.63 -6.91 1.57
N ILE A 50 24.93 -5.63 1.32
CA ILE A 50 24.18 -4.50 1.87
C ILE A 50 22.73 -4.54 1.36
N ALA A 51 22.55 -4.71 0.05
CA ALA A 51 21.23 -4.77 -0.58
C ALA A 51 20.39 -5.94 -0.01
N GLU A 52 20.95 -7.14 0.08
CA GLU A 52 20.25 -8.30 0.64
C GLU A 52 19.87 -8.06 2.12
N THR A 53 20.77 -7.47 2.91
CA THR A 53 20.47 -7.12 4.30
C THR A 53 19.30 -6.15 4.40
N MET A 54 19.25 -5.13 3.54
CA MET A 54 18.14 -4.18 3.49
C MET A 54 16.82 -4.85 3.09
N ILE A 55 16.85 -5.74 2.09
CA ILE A 55 15.68 -6.51 1.63
C ILE A 55 15.11 -7.35 2.78
N ILE A 56 15.96 -8.08 3.51
CA ILE A 56 15.53 -8.90 4.65
C ILE A 56 14.98 -8.01 5.77
N PHE A 57 15.66 -6.90 6.09
CA PHE A 57 15.27 -5.99 7.16
C PHE A 57 13.90 -5.34 6.90
N TRP A 58 13.71 -4.74 5.73
CA TRP A 58 12.41 -4.17 5.33
C TRP A 58 11.35 -5.24 5.09
N GLY A 59 11.77 -6.44 4.69
CA GLY A 59 10.89 -7.59 4.53
C GLY A 59 10.13 -7.95 5.80
N ARG A 60 10.75 -7.76 6.98
CA ARG A 60 10.19 -8.08 8.30
C ARG A 60 9.24 -7.03 8.88
N GLN A 61 9.10 -5.88 8.22
CA GLN A 61 8.25 -4.81 8.75
C GLN A 61 6.77 -5.18 8.55
N SER A 62 6.08 -5.51 9.64
CA SER A 62 4.63 -5.65 9.66
C SER A 62 3.98 -4.26 9.53
N PRO A 63 2.91 -4.09 8.74
CA PRO A 63 2.19 -2.83 8.70
C PRO A 63 1.62 -2.57 10.10
N LYS A 64 1.73 -1.32 10.51
CA LYS A 64 1.05 -0.86 11.72
C LYS A 64 -0.40 -0.58 11.36
N ASP A 65 -1.30 -0.86 12.28
CA ASP A 65 -2.66 -0.38 12.19
C ASP A 65 -2.65 1.14 12.37
N ILE A 66 -3.35 1.85 11.48
CA ILE A 66 -3.50 3.29 11.52
C ILE A 66 -4.98 3.62 11.70
N ASP A 67 -5.24 4.59 12.56
CA ASP A 67 -6.58 5.12 12.76
C ASP A 67 -6.93 6.12 11.66
N PHE A 68 -8.02 5.87 10.98
CA PHE A 68 -8.60 6.74 9.97
C PHE A 68 -9.84 7.43 10.53
N ARG A 69 -10.00 8.71 10.18
CA ARG A 69 -11.21 9.48 10.47
C ARG A 69 -11.67 10.20 9.22
N LEU A 70 -12.93 9.98 8.87
CA LEU A 70 -13.62 10.66 7.78
C LEU A 70 -14.71 11.56 8.37
N ASP A 71 -14.63 12.85 8.08
CA ASP A 71 -15.61 13.85 8.53
C ASP A 71 -16.08 14.73 7.35
N GLU A 72 -16.87 15.76 7.64
CA GLU A 72 -17.39 16.68 6.61
C GLU A 72 -16.30 17.53 5.93
N ARG A 73 -15.10 17.61 6.52
CA ARG A 73 -13.98 18.40 6.00
C ARG A 73 -13.07 17.56 5.11
N GLY A 74 -12.94 16.27 5.40
CA GLY A 74 -12.09 15.37 4.62
C GLY A 74 -11.68 14.10 5.37
N LEU A 75 -10.56 13.53 4.91
CA LEU A 75 -9.96 12.30 5.45
C LEU A 75 -8.71 12.61 6.26
N ASP A 76 -8.69 12.14 7.51
CA ASP A 76 -7.56 12.17 8.42
C ASP A 76 -6.93 10.77 8.54
N ILE A 77 -5.61 10.69 8.42
CA ILE A 77 -4.82 9.47 8.46
C ILE A 77 -3.86 9.56 9.65
N GLY A 78 -4.17 8.82 10.71
CA GLY A 78 -3.34 8.66 11.90
C GLY A 78 -3.03 9.94 12.67
N GLY A 79 -3.78 11.04 12.44
CA GLY A 79 -3.47 12.36 12.98
C GLY A 79 -2.21 13.01 12.38
N LEU A 80 -1.60 12.38 11.37
CA LEU A 80 -0.35 12.83 10.74
C LEU A 80 -0.60 13.58 9.43
N LYS A 81 -1.63 13.19 8.69
CA LYS A 81 -1.98 13.78 7.39
C LYS A 81 -3.48 13.98 7.27
N PHE A 82 -3.87 15.15 6.76
CA PHE A 82 -5.25 15.50 6.50
C PHE A 82 -5.45 15.85 5.02
N TYR A 83 -6.42 15.20 4.38
CA TYR A 83 -6.80 15.39 2.99
C TYR A 83 -8.20 16.01 2.93
N ALA A 84 -8.28 17.32 2.72
CA ALA A 84 -9.54 18.00 2.47
C ALA A 84 -10.19 17.52 1.16
N TYR A 85 -11.53 17.43 1.11
CA TYR A 85 -12.25 17.01 -0.10
C TYR A 85 -11.93 17.89 -1.32
N GLU A 86 -11.64 19.17 -1.10
CA GLU A 86 -11.23 20.09 -2.16
C GLU A 86 -9.95 19.64 -2.89
N ASN A 87 -9.10 18.83 -2.26
CA ASN A 87 -7.87 18.30 -2.84
C ASN A 87 -8.05 16.91 -3.46
N LEU A 88 -9.25 16.34 -3.38
CA LEU A 88 -9.62 15.06 -3.93
C LEU A 88 -10.51 15.26 -5.16
N ILE A 89 -10.32 14.44 -6.18
CA ILE A 89 -11.04 14.50 -7.46
C ILE A 89 -12.22 13.54 -7.45
N GLY A 90 -12.03 12.35 -6.88
CA GLY A 90 -13.01 11.28 -6.87
C GLY A 90 -12.49 10.10 -6.08
N PHE A 91 -13.37 9.14 -5.80
CA PHE A 91 -13.00 7.90 -5.12
C PHE A 91 -13.48 6.69 -5.91
N THR A 92 -12.85 5.54 -5.66
CA THR A 92 -13.22 4.27 -6.27
C THR A 92 -13.10 3.19 -5.19
N PRO A 93 -14.21 2.58 -4.75
CA PRO A 93 -14.14 1.38 -3.93
C PRO A 93 -13.73 0.21 -4.84
N LYS A 94 -12.62 -0.45 -4.52
CA LYS A 94 -12.20 -1.66 -5.23
C LYS A 94 -13.03 -2.84 -4.70
N THR A 95 -13.37 -3.79 -5.56
CA THR A 95 -14.00 -5.04 -5.13
C THR A 95 -13.07 -5.76 -4.13
N PRO A 96 -13.59 -6.32 -3.02
CA PRO A 96 -12.77 -7.03 -2.04
C PRO A 96 -11.94 -8.11 -2.74
N ASP A 97 -10.62 -8.09 -2.53
CA ASP A 97 -9.74 -9.12 -3.07
C ASP A 97 -10.06 -10.45 -2.39
N HIS A 98 -10.05 -11.55 -3.16
CA HIS A 98 -10.35 -12.89 -2.65
C HIS A 98 -9.36 -13.32 -1.54
N GLU A 99 -8.18 -12.72 -1.49
CA GLU A 99 -7.15 -13.00 -0.48
C GLU A 99 -7.45 -12.37 0.89
N LYS A 100 -8.25 -11.28 0.97
CA LYS A 100 -8.56 -10.58 2.24
C LYS A 100 -10.01 -10.09 2.27
N PRO A 101 -10.99 -10.95 2.59
CA PRO A 101 -12.40 -10.58 2.58
C PRO A 101 -12.78 -9.53 3.65
N GLU A 102 -11.95 -9.38 4.69
CA GLU A 102 -12.22 -8.48 5.82
C GLU A 102 -12.00 -7.00 5.50
N PHE A 103 -11.14 -6.69 4.52
CA PHE A 103 -10.79 -5.32 4.14
C PHE A 103 -11.09 -5.06 2.67
N THR A 104 -11.58 -3.85 2.39
CA THR A 104 -11.82 -3.34 1.05
C THR A 104 -10.85 -2.18 0.78
N GLU A 105 -10.23 -2.16 -0.39
CA GLU A 105 -9.37 -1.04 -0.80
C GLU A 105 -10.25 0.11 -1.31
N LEU A 106 -10.03 1.30 -0.77
CA LEU A 106 -10.67 2.53 -1.18
C LEU A 106 -9.60 3.46 -1.77
N ILE A 107 -9.75 3.77 -3.05
CA ILE A 107 -8.78 4.56 -3.80
C ILE A 107 -9.32 5.97 -3.97
N PHE A 108 -8.60 6.96 -3.47
CA PHE A 108 -8.87 8.38 -3.69
C PHE A 108 -7.95 8.91 -4.78
N ARG A 109 -8.51 9.56 -5.80
CA ARG A 109 -7.72 10.33 -6.75
C ARG A 109 -7.49 11.73 -6.19
N THR A 110 -6.23 12.13 -6.05
CA THR A 110 -5.84 13.45 -5.56
C THR A 110 -5.54 14.39 -6.73
N LYS A 111 -5.55 15.71 -6.46
CA LYS A 111 -5.10 16.73 -7.43
C LYS A 111 -3.57 16.79 -7.60
N ALA A 112 -2.81 15.98 -6.84
CA ALA A 112 -1.35 16.03 -6.88
C ALA A 112 -0.79 15.39 -8.16
N LYS A 113 0.24 16.01 -8.75
CA LYS A 113 0.90 15.51 -9.97
C LYS A 113 1.81 14.29 -9.73
N ILE A 114 2.41 14.20 -8.55
CA ILE A 114 3.46 13.20 -8.25
C ILE A 114 2.86 11.93 -7.62
N SER A 115 1.80 12.07 -6.82
CA SER A 115 1.11 10.95 -6.17
C SER A 115 -0.40 11.13 -6.37
N PRO A 116 -0.90 10.79 -7.58
CA PRO A 116 -2.29 11.06 -7.95
C PRO A 116 -3.29 10.13 -7.27
N TYR A 117 -2.84 9.06 -6.62
CA TYR A 117 -3.70 8.08 -5.95
C TYR A 117 -3.28 7.90 -4.49
N LEU A 118 -4.27 7.96 -3.62
CA LEU A 118 -4.18 7.65 -2.19
C LEU A 118 -5.03 6.41 -1.93
N LYS A 119 -4.38 5.32 -1.52
CA LYS A 119 -5.03 4.04 -1.25
C LYS A 119 -5.24 3.91 0.25
N VAL A 120 -6.45 3.55 0.67
CA VAL A 120 -6.85 3.43 2.07
C VAL A 120 -7.63 2.15 2.24
N TRP A 121 -7.35 1.41 3.31
CA TRP A 121 -8.10 0.21 3.64
C TRP A 121 -9.26 0.54 4.56
N ILE A 122 -10.42 -0.02 4.28
CA ILE A 122 -11.62 0.09 5.13
C ILE A 122 -12.14 -1.30 5.46
N ASN A 123 -12.82 -1.46 6.59
CA ASN A 123 -13.51 -2.72 6.89
C ASN A 123 -14.58 -2.97 5.82
N SER A 124 -14.62 -4.16 5.25
CA SER A 124 -15.60 -4.51 4.20
C SER A 124 -17.05 -4.34 4.68
N LYS A 125 -17.29 -4.49 5.99
CA LYS A 125 -18.60 -4.26 6.63
C LYS A 125 -19.05 -2.79 6.59
N ASP A 126 -18.09 -1.86 6.60
CA ASP A 126 -18.34 -0.42 6.60
C ASP A 126 -18.31 0.18 5.18
N ASN A 127 -18.04 -0.62 4.14
CA ASN A 127 -17.89 -0.15 2.77
C ASN A 127 -19.11 0.65 2.28
N GLU A 128 -20.31 0.09 2.42
CA GLU A 128 -21.55 0.78 2.03
C GLU A 128 -21.77 2.08 2.82
N LYS A 129 -21.41 2.08 4.10
CA LYS A 129 -21.54 3.25 4.97
C LYS A 129 -20.59 4.36 4.53
N VAL A 130 -19.32 4.03 4.27
CA VAL A 130 -18.28 4.95 3.81
C VAL A 130 -18.60 5.47 2.42
N LYS A 131 -19.03 4.60 1.50
CA LYS A 131 -19.45 4.98 0.14
C LYS A 131 -20.59 6.00 0.18
N ASN A 132 -21.66 5.72 0.91
CA ASN A 132 -22.81 6.62 1.03
C ASN A 132 -22.47 7.96 1.70
N PHE A 133 -21.43 7.98 2.55
CA PHE A 133 -20.93 9.22 3.13
C PHE A 133 -20.13 10.03 2.10
N LEU A 134 -19.19 9.39 1.39
CA LEU A 134 -18.33 10.04 0.39
C LEU A 134 -19.09 10.59 -0.81
N LEU A 135 -20.13 9.89 -1.27
CA LEU A 135 -21.00 10.34 -2.37
C LEU A 135 -21.65 11.71 -2.12
N ARG A 136 -21.71 12.17 -0.87
CA ARG A 136 -22.23 13.50 -0.51
C ARG A 136 -21.24 14.63 -0.79
N PHE A 137 -19.95 14.32 -0.83
CA PHE A 137 -18.87 15.29 -0.94
C PHE A 137 -18.10 15.19 -2.25
N MET A 138 -18.06 14.01 -2.86
CA MET A 138 -17.26 13.75 -4.07
C MET A 138 -17.84 12.59 -4.91
N PRO A 139 -17.61 12.58 -6.23
CA PRO A 139 -18.13 11.54 -7.10
C PRO A 139 -17.31 10.23 -7.02
N GLU A 140 -17.99 9.13 -7.32
CA GLU A 140 -17.35 7.86 -7.65
C GLU A 140 -16.79 7.93 -9.07
N ILE A 141 -15.52 7.56 -9.27
CA ILE A 141 -14.83 7.57 -10.58
C ILE A 141 -14.30 6.18 -10.92
N GLU A 142 -14.06 5.90 -12.20
CA GLU A 142 -13.35 4.69 -12.61
C GLU A 142 -11.83 4.87 -12.37
N HIS A 143 -11.21 3.86 -11.75
CA HIS A 143 -9.77 3.81 -11.54
C HIS A 143 -9.10 3.01 -12.66
N ASP A 144 -8.29 3.69 -13.47
CA ASP A 144 -7.40 3.05 -14.45
C ASP A 144 -6.13 2.57 -13.73
N GLU A 145 -5.92 1.26 -13.65
CA GLU A 145 -4.76 0.68 -12.95
C GLU A 145 -3.45 1.17 -13.60
N SER A 146 -2.61 1.84 -12.82
CA SER A 146 -1.30 2.33 -13.29
C SER A 146 -0.35 1.15 -13.57
N LEU A 147 0.57 1.30 -14.53
CA LEU A 147 1.66 0.34 -14.77
C LEU A 147 2.49 0.05 -13.51
N THR A 148 2.59 1.01 -12.59
CA THR A 148 3.29 0.84 -11.31
C THR A 148 2.57 -0.15 -10.38
N ASP A 149 1.23 -0.20 -10.43
CA ASP A 149 0.44 -1.13 -9.62
C ASP A 149 0.62 -2.57 -10.10
N HIS A 150 0.74 -2.78 -11.42
CA HIS A 150 1.09 -4.07 -11.99
C HIS A 150 2.47 -4.56 -11.51
N ILE A 151 3.45 -3.65 -11.43
CA ILE A 151 4.80 -3.97 -10.94
C ILE A 151 4.76 -4.28 -9.45
N ALA A 152 4.07 -3.49 -8.63
CA ALA A 152 3.94 -3.74 -7.19
C ALA A 152 3.27 -5.09 -6.90
N LYS A 153 2.18 -5.39 -7.63
CA LYS A 153 1.47 -6.68 -7.53
C LYS A 153 2.34 -7.85 -7.97
N PHE A 154 3.10 -7.70 -9.06
CA PHE A 154 4.06 -8.71 -9.52
C PHE A 154 5.17 -8.96 -8.48
N LEU A 155 5.65 -7.90 -7.84
CA LEU A 155 6.72 -7.98 -6.84
C LEU A 155 6.23 -8.30 -5.42
N ARG A 156 4.91 -8.43 -5.20
CA ARG A 156 4.28 -8.64 -3.89
C ARG A 156 4.74 -7.61 -2.84
N PHE A 157 4.84 -6.36 -3.25
CA PHE A 157 5.08 -5.20 -2.37
C PHE A 157 3.79 -4.49 -2.00
#